data_AF-A0A0K9PSE3-F1
#
_entry.id   AF-A0A0K9PSE3-F1
#
_cell.length_a   1.000
_cell.length_b   1.000
_cell.length_c   1.000
_cell.angle_alpha   90.00
_cell.angle_beta   90.00
_cell.angle_gamma   90.00
#
_symmetry.space_group_name_H-M   'P 1'
#
loop_
_entity.id
_entity.type
_entity.pdbx_description
1 polymer ?
#
loop_
_entity_poly.entity_id
_entity_poly.type
_entity_poly.pdbx_seq_one_letter_code
_entity_poly.pdbx_strand_id
1 'polypeptide(L)' 'MVRGFSEFISINCGQENDYVDNATDLTYISDSSFVESGMKQKDS' A
#
# COMPACT_ATOMS: atom_id res chain seq x y z
N MET A 1 -4.83 -20.43 -5.68
CA MET A 1 -3.93 -19.52 -4.94
C MET A 1 -4.78 -18.37 -4.42
N VAL A 2 -5.37 -18.52 -3.23
CA VAL A 2 -6.09 -17.43 -2.58
C VAL A 2 -5.00 -16.58 -1.92
N ARG A 3 -4.70 -15.40 -2.47
CA ARG A 3 -3.87 -14.43 -1.74
C ARG A 3 -4.67 -14.08 -0.49
N GLY A 4 -4.19 -14.50 0.69
CA GLY A 4 -4.80 -14.15 1.96
C GLY A 4 -4.72 -12.64 2.12
N PHE A 5 -5.79 -11.94 1.78
CA PHE A 5 -5.93 -10.54 2.13
C PHE A 5 -6.10 -10.50 3.65
N SER A 6 -5.03 -10.14 4.35
CA SER A 6 -5.13 -9.55 5.68
C SER A 6 -6.16 -8.42 5.61
N GLU A 7 -7.08 -8.35 6.58
CA GLU A 7 -8.04 -7.24 6.70
C GLU A 7 -7.35 -5.87 6.87
N PHE A 8 -6.02 -5.88 7.09
CA PHE A 8 -5.16 -4.72 7.17
C PHE A 8 -4.22 -4.62 5.97
N ILE A 9 -4.11 -3.41 5.41
CA ILE A 9 -3.13 -3.06 4.39
C ILE A 9 -1.96 -2.37 5.07
N SER A 10 -0.75 -2.86 4.84
CA SER A 10 0.49 -2.20 5.28
C SER A 10 1.03 -1.36 4.13
N ILE A 11 0.99 -0.03 4.28
CA ILE A 11 1.45 0.91 3.25
C ILE A 11 2.81 1.46 3.66
N ASN A 12 3.80 1.37 2.77
CA ASN A 12 5.09 2.02 2.96
C ASN A 12 5.21 3.24 2.05
N CYS A 13 5.24 4.44 2.66
CA CYS A 13 5.29 5.71 1.94
C CYS A 13 6.70 5.97 1.40
N GLY A 14 6.79 6.36 0.12
CA GLY A 14 8.06 6.67 -0.54
C GLY A 14 8.81 5.43 -1.03
N GLN A 15 8.19 4.25 -0.98
CA GLN A 15 8.65 3.10 -1.76
C GLN A 15 7.94 3.08 -3.11
N GLU A 16 8.72 2.95 -4.19
CA GLU A 16 8.17 2.95 -5.55
C GLU A 16 7.38 1.68 -5.88
N ASN A 17 7.69 0.56 -5.22
CA ASN A 17 7.15 -0.75 -5.56
C ASN A 17 6.70 -1.51 -4.32
N ASP A 18 5.71 -2.39 -4.53
CA ASP A 18 5.28 -3.37 -3.54
C ASP A 18 6.39 -4.39 -3.28
N TYR A 19 6.54 -4.82 -2.02
CA TYR A 19 7.53 -5.82 -1.66
C TYR A 19 7.12 -6.64 -0.43
N VAL A 20 7.75 -7.80 -0.28
CA VAL A 20 7.67 -8.61 0.93
C VAL A 20 8.93 -8.37 1.74
N ASP A 21 8.77 -7.92 2.99
CA ASP A 21 9.87 -7.83 3.92
C ASP A 21 10.22 -9.22 4.44
N ASN A 22 11.35 -9.77 4.00
CA ASN A 22 11.79 -11.11 4.40
C ASN A 22 12.18 -11.21 5.88
N ALA A 23 12.35 -10.09 6.60
CA ALA A 23 12.64 -10.13 8.03
C ALA A 23 11.37 -10.35 8.88
N THR A 24 10.22 -9.90 8.38
CA THR A 24 8.93 -9.92 9.11
C THR A 24 7.86 -10.75 8.42
N ASP A 25 8.13 -11.23 7.20
CA ASP A 25 7.17 -11.87 6.28
C ASP A 25 5.94 -11.01 5.96
N LEU A 26 6.03 -9.69 6.17
CA LEU A 26 4.95 -8.75 5.89
C LEU A 26 4.99 -8.29 4.43
N THR A 27 3.81 -8.15 3.83
CA THR A 27 3.64 -7.56 2.50
C THR A 27 3.37 -6.06 2.66
N TYR A 28 4.21 -5.23 2.05
CA TYR A 28 4.04 -3.78 1.98
C TYR A 28 3.62 -3.36 0.58
N ILE A 29 2.66 -2.43 0.52
CA ILE A 29 2.15 -1.83 -0.71
C ILE A 29 2.68 -0.40 -0.82
N SER A 30 3.07 0.03 -2.03
CA SER A 30 3.46 1.41 -2.32
C SER A 30 2.29 2.38 -2.09
N ASP A 31 2.59 3.57 -1.57
CA ASP A 31 1.60 4.65 -1.39
C ASP A 31 1.11 5.25 -2.71
N SER A 32 1.80 4.99 -3.82
CA SER A 32 1.41 5.46 -5.17
C SER A 32 -0.01 5.05 -5.59
N SER A 33 -0.52 3.92 -5.08
CA SER A 33 -1.89 3.45 -5.37
C SER A 33 -2.96 4.13 -4.50
N PHE A 34 -2.55 4.88 -3.47
CA PHE A 34 -3.44 5.48 -2.46
C PHE A 34 -3.33 7.01 -2.40
N VAL A 35 -2.20 7.55 -2.86
CA VAL A 35 -1.94 8.99 -2.89
C VAL A 35 -2.24 9.49 -4.29
N GLU A 36 -3.40 10.14 -4.45
CA GLU A 36 -3.67 10.96 -5.62
C GLU A 36 -2.94 12.30 -5.45
N SER A 37 -1.73 12.41 -6.01
CA SER A 37 -0.94 13.65 -5.94
C SER A 37 -1.62 14.75 -6.76
N GLY A 38 -2.40 15.61 -6.11
CA GLY A 38 -2.83 16.91 -6.68
C GLY A 38 -4.32 17.17 -6.77
N MET A 39 -5.20 16.23 -6.45
CA MET A 39 -6.63 16.49 -6.37
C MET A 39 -7.09 16.42 -4.92
N LYS A 40 -7.32 17.60 -4.29
CA LYS A 40 -8.13 17.65 -3.09
C LYS A 40 -9.48 17.02 -3.48
N GLN A 41 -9.83 15.88 -2.90
CA GLN A 41 -11.20 15.40 -2.95
C GLN A 41 -12.05 16.51 -2.33
N LYS A 42 -12.74 17.28 -3.18
CA LYS A 42 -13.78 18.20 -2.70
C LYS A 42 -14.92 17.28 -2.30
N ASP A 43 -15.13 17.11 -0.99
CA ASP A 43 -16.41 16.68 -0.47
C ASP A 43 -17.50 17.52 -1.14
N SER A 44 -18.36 16.85 -1.93
CA SER A 44 -19.56 17.43 -2.53
C SER A 44 -20.69 17.45 -1.52
#